data_AF-A0A7C7KII9-F1
#
_entry.id   AF-A0A7C7KII9-F1
#
_cell.length_a   1.000
_cell.length_b   1.000
_cell.length_c   1.000
_cell.angle_alpha   90.00
_cell.angle_beta   90.00
_cell.angle_gamma   90.00
#
_symmetry.space_group_name_H-M   'P 1'
#
loop_
_entity.id
_entity.type
_entity.pdbx_description
1 polymer ?
#
loop_
_entity_poly.entity_id
_entity_poly.type
_entity_poly.pdbx_seq_one_letter_code
_entity_poly.pdbx_strand_id
1 'polypeptide(L)'
;MDALHRYQRLQREDAMRLNFKWGQFQNQRKQSSRDRHTVYALVLGIGLSVVLVGAHNPSSDFVFSAPVTSDIERTDPAEVREILDRYCIRCHNERRLTAGLALDVLDIEDLSAEADKWEKVVRKLRTGTMPPGNVARPDPADYDLAATWLEAELDQAALAAEPNPGTTNPVHRLNRLEYNNAINDLLALEVDVMSLLPGDETADGSFDNFADALSITTTHMERYMSVARQVTRLATGLPPATPGVETFVIPLHIVQNQRQSEDLPFGSRGGIAVRHHFPTDGQYLIKIHLRRQYQDYLMGMGWPQQLDLRLDGVLLERFTVGGGATDLRPAAASYAGSGEPGSFGDPEWEEYMQAQGDAHLELRLAVKAGPRVVSVSFVREQWDPEGLPQPLQRGRVL
;
A
#
# COMPACT_ATOMS: atom_id res chain seq x y z
N MET A 1 -3.64 16.17 61.28
CA MET A 1 -2.30 15.97 60.69
C MET A 1 -1.86 14.50 60.59
N ASP A 2 -2.64 13.53 61.05
CA ASP A 2 -2.20 12.12 61.16
C ASP A 2 -2.76 11.18 60.05
N ALA A 3 -3.61 11.68 59.16
CA ALA A 3 -4.14 10.90 58.01
C ALA A 3 -3.29 11.09 56.74
N LEU A 4 -2.73 12.29 56.52
CA LEU A 4 -1.90 12.58 55.34
C LEU A 4 -0.53 11.85 55.39
N HIS A 5 0.04 11.67 56.58
CA HIS A 5 1.31 10.96 56.76
C HIS A 5 1.19 9.43 56.53
N ARG A 6 0.00 8.84 56.76
CA ARG A 6 -0.25 7.42 56.47
C ARG A 6 -0.38 7.16 54.97
N TYR A 7 -0.97 8.09 54.22
CA TYR A 7 -1.13 7.97 52.77
C TYR A 7 0.21 8.07 52.01
N GLN A 8 1.11 8.95 52.44
CA GLN A 8 2.43 9.12 51.82
C GLN A 8 3.43 8.00 52.14
N ARG A 9 3.22 7.25 53.24
CA ARG A 9 4.08 6.12 53.62
C ARG A 9 3.76 4.87 52.80
N LEU A 10 2.48 4.63 52.48
CA LEU A 10 2.05 3.50 51.64
C LEU A 10 2.54 3.63 50.18
N GLN A 11 2.53 4.83 49.61
CA GLN A 11 3.05 5.03 48.25
C GLN A 11 4.57 4.83 48.11
N ARG A 12 5.35 5.02 49.19
CA ARG A 12 6.80 4.76 49.17
C ARG A 12 7.15 3.28 49.32
N GLU A 13 6.32 2.50 50.01
CA GLU A 13 6.53 1.06 50.15
C GLU A 13 6.17 0.30 48.86
N ASP A 14 5.14 0.75 48.12
CA ASP A 14 4.78 0.17 46.81
C ASP A 14 5.81 0.53 45.71
N ALA A 15 6.38 1.73 45.73
CA ALA A 15 7.45 2.13 44.82
C ALA A 15 8.75 1.32 45.01
N MET A 16 9.01 0.81 46.22
CA MET A 16 10.20 -0.01 46.51
C MET A 16 10.02 -1.49 46.13
N ARG A 17 8.78 -2.01 46.11
CA ARG A 17 8.48 -3.39 45.65
C ARG A 17 8.45 -3.53 44.12
N LEU A 18 8.16 -2.46 43.39
CA LEU A 18 8.14 -2.47 41.92
C LEU A 18 9.54 -2.45 41.28
N ASN A 19 10.56 -1.90 41.96
CA ASN A 19 11.95 -1.88 41.47
C ASN A 19 12.73 -3.18 41.71
N PHE A 20 12.22 -4.13 42.50
CA PHE A 20 12.93 -5.37 42.84
C PHE A 20 12.73 -6.51 41.81
N LYS A 21 11.80 -6.36 40.85
CA LYS A 21 11.52 -7.40 39.82
C LYS A 21 12.23 -7.22 38.48
N TRP A 22 12.85 -6.06 38.22
CA TRP A 22 13.55 -5.79 36.95
C TRP A 22 15.04 -6.17 36.95
N GLY A 23 15.63 -6.49 38.10
CA GLY A 23 17.05 -6.83 38.23
C GLY A 23 17.43 -8.31 38.00
N GLN A 24 16.47 -9.22 37.75
CA GLN A 24 16.74 -10.67 37.65
C GLN A 24 16.63 -11.27 36.24
N PHE A 25 16.23 -10.50 35.23
CA PHE A 25 16.07 -11.02 33.85
C PHE A 25 17.28 -10.85 32.93
N GLN A 26 18.34 -10.15 33.35
CA GLN A 26 19.52 -9.89 32.51
C GLN A 26 20.68 -10.89 32.69
N ASN A 27 20.57 -11.90 33.56
CA ASN A 27 21.71 -12.75 33.93
C ASN A 27 21.60 -14.25 33.53
N GLN A 28 20.74 -14.61 32.57
CA GLN A 28 20.63 -16.00 32.09
C GLN A 28 21.09 -16.25 30.63
N ARG A 29 21.74 -15.27 29.97
CA ARG A 29 22.27 -15.43 28.61
C ARG A 29 23.79 -15.60 28.52
N LYS A 30 24.42 -16.18 29.55
CA LYS A 30 25.88 -16.38 29.57
C LYS A 30 26.32 -17.68 30.23
N GLN A 31 25.74 -18.82 29.84
CA GLN A 31 26.35 -20.13 30.10
C GLN A 31 25.67 -21.21 29.26
N SER A 32 26.30 -21.59 28.15
CA SER A 32 26.36 -22.94 27.58
C SER A 32 26.75 -22.84 26.11
N SER A 33 28.03 -22.53 25.87
CA SER A 33 28.72 -22.87 24.64
C SER A 33 29.86 -23.78 25.07
N ARG A 34 29.71 -25.08 24.81
CA ARG A 34 30.79 -26.04 24.62
C ARG A 34 30.22 -27.41 24.28
N ASP A 35 30.76 -27.97 23.20
CA ASP A 35 30.90 -29.40 22.93
C ASP A 35 29.60 -30.17 22.57
N ARG A 36 29.48 -30.92 21.48
CA ARG A 36 30.48 -31.75 20.79
C ARG A 36 29.97 -32.21 19.42
N HIS A 37 30.94 -32.46 18.54
CA HIS A 37 30.81 -33.20 17.29
C HIS A 37 30.16 -34.58 17.48
N THR A 38 29.26 -34.96 16.57
CA THR A 38 29.15 -36.35 16.10
C THR A 38 28.55 -36.39 14.70
N VAL A 39 29.33 -36.97 13.80
CA VAL A 39 29.04 -37.31 12.42
C VAL A 39 28.10 -38.51 12.38
N TYR A 40 27.02 -38.44 11.60
CA TYR A 40 26.44 -39.61 10.95
C TYR A 40 26.11 -39.28 9.50
N ALA A 41 26.93 -39.83 8.62
CA ALA A 41 26.63 -39.97 7.21
C ALA A 41 25.51 -40.98 7.04
N LEU A 42 24.47 -40.62 6.28
CA LEU A 42 23.57 -41.59 5.69
C LEU A 42 23.30 -41.19 4.26
N VAL A 43 24.03 -41.87 3.37
CA VAL A 43 23.89 -41.83 1.94
C VAL A 43 22.59 -42.57 1.59
N LEU A 44 21.63 -41.86 1.01
CA LEU A 44 20.57 -42.48 0.22
C LEU A 44 20.43 -41.63 -1.05
N GLY A 45 21.04 -42.14 -2.11
CA GLY A 45 20.88 -41.63 -3.46
C GLY A 45 19.48 -41.94 -3.97
N ILE A 46 18.77 -40.90 -4.37
CA ILE A 46 17.67 -40.98 -5.33
C ILE A 46 18.00 -39.93 -6.38
N GLY A 47 18.21 -40.40 -7.61
CA GLY A 47 18.54 -39.57 -8.76
C GLY A 47 17.41 -38.58 -9.03
N LEU A 48 17.78 -37.30 -9.09
CA LEU A 48 16.94 -36.24 -9.63
C LEU A 48 17.53 -35.83 -10.98
N SER A 49 16.88 -36.27 -12.04
CA SER A 49 17.13 -35.82 -13.41
C SER A 49 16.84 -34.32 -13.48
N VAL A 50 17.90 -33.51 -13.55
CA VAL A 50 17.84 -32.08 -13.83
C VAL A 50 17.52 -31.91 -15.30
N VAL A 51 16.27 -31.57 -15.62
CA VAL A 51 15.92 -30.98 -16.92
C VAL A 51 16.16 -29.48 -16.79
N LEU A 52 17.31 -29.02 -17.27
CA LEU A 52 17.59 -27.60 -17.49
C LEU A 52 16.73 -27.12 -18.67
N VAL A 53 15.52 -26.63 -18.37
CA VAL A 53 14.81 -25.76 -19.31
C VAL A 53 15.47 -24.39 -19.19
N GLY A 54 16.29 -24.05 -20.19
CA GLY A 54 16.90 -22.73 -20.31
C GLY A 54 15.83 -21.67 -20.56
N ALA A 55 15.37 -21.02 -19.49
CA ALA A 55 14.65 -19.76 -19.59
C ALA A 55 15.63 -18.70 -20.13
N HIS A 56 15.53 -18.42 -21.43
CA HIS A 56 16.07 -17.20 -22.00
C HIS A 56 15.25 -16.04 -21.44
N ASN A 57 15.71 -15.44 -20.34
CA ASN A 57 15.29 -14.09 -19.99
C ASN A 57 15.87 -13.16 -21.06
N PRO A 58 15.07 -12.42 -21.84
CA PRO A 58 15.59 -11.24 -22.50
C PRO A 58 15.88 -10.25 -21.37
N SER A 59 17.11 -10.21 -20.89
CA SER A 59 17.65 -9.03 -20.25
C SER A 59 17.61 -7.94 -21.32
N SER A 60 16.56 -7.14 -21.28
CA SER A 60 16.58 -5.80 -21.84
C SER A 60 17.63 -5.03 -21.04
N ASP A 61 18.89 -5.20 -21.46
CA ASP A 61 19.94 -4.26 -21.15
C ASP A 61 19.46 -2.93 -21.70
N PHE A 62 18.86 -2.12 -20.83
CA PHE A 62 18.83 -0.68 -21.04
C PHE A 62 20.28 -0.23 -20.94
N VAL A 63 20.99 -0.39 -22.07
CA VAL A 63 22.17 0.37 -22.37
C VAL A 63 21.67 1.81 -22.37
N PHE A 64 21.92 2.52 -21.27
CA PHE A 64 22.04 3.96 -21.35
C PHE A 64 23.14 4.18 -22.37
N SER A 65 22.74 4.46 -23.60
CA SER A 65 23.64 4.97 -24.60
C SER A 65 24.26 6.19 -23.94
N ALA A 66 25.57 6.11 -23.67
CA ALA A 66 26.34 7.31 -23.40
C ALA A 66 25.94 8.33 -24.47
N PRO A 67 25.81 9.62 -24.14
CA PRO A 67 25.54 10.63 -25.15
C PRO A 67 26.53 10.37 -26.26
N VAL A 68 25.99 10.05 -27.44
CA VAL A 68 26.77 10.08 -28.65
C VAL A 68 27.21 11.53 -28.72
N THR A 69 28.41 11.81 -28.25
CA THR A 69 29.20 12.90 -28.78
C THR A 69 29.33 12.53 -30.24
N SER A 70 28.32 12.93 -31.02
CA SER A 70 28.47 13.04 -32.45
C SER A 70 29.72 13.88 -32.59
N ASP A 71 30.69 13.32 -33.28
CA ASP A 71 31.73 14.11 -33.92
C ASP A 71 31.00 15.16 -34.76
N ILE A 72 30.62 16.28 -34.15
CA ILE A 72 30.49 17.55 -34.84
C ILE A 72 31.93 17.87 -35.16
N GLU A 73 32.38 17.27 -36.25
CA GLU A 73 33.49 17.75 -37.04
C GLU A 73 33.26 19.25 -37.15
N ARG A 74 34.07 20.03 -36.41
CA ARG A 74 33.90 21.47 -36.19
C ARG A 74 33.48 22.14 -37.50
N THR A 75 32.19 22.41 -37.65
CA THR A 75 31.69 23.17 -38.78
C THR A 75 32.43 24.51 -38.74
N ASP A 76 33.09 24.84 -39.84
CA ASP A 76 33.89 26.06 -39.92
C ASP A 76 32.92 27.26 -39.83
N PRO A 77 33.13 28.22 -38.90
CA PRO A 77 32.34 29.45 -38.86
C PRO A 77 32.27 30.14 -40.23
N ALA A 78 33.30 29.98 -41.07
CA ALA A 78 33.33 30.51 -42.43
C ALA A 78 32.26 29.90 -43.35
N GLU A 79 31.93 28.63 -43.20
CA GLU A 79 30.90 27.94 -43.99
C GLU A 79 29.50 28.46 -43.64
N VAL A 80 29.21 28.61 -42.35
CA VAL A 80 27.97 29.22 -41.88
C VAL A 80 27.89 30.68 -42.32
N ARG A 81 29.01 31.41 -42.26
CA ARG A 81 29.08 32.78 -42.75
C ARG A 81 28.77 32.88 -44.24
N GLU A 82 29.27 31.96 -45.07
CA GLU A 82 28.98 31.92 -46.51
C GLU A 82 27.48 31.71 -46.78
N ILE A 83 26.83 30.81 -46.03
CA ILE A 83 25.38 30.59 -46.11
C ILE A 83 24.63 31.89 -45.76
N LEU A 84 24.99 32.55 -44.65
CA LEU A 84 24.38 33.82 -44.25
C LEU A 84 24.59 34.92 -45.28
N ASP A 85 25.79 35.03 -45.88
CA ASP A 85 26.11 36.02 -46.91
C ASP A 85 25.26 35.81 -48.18
N ARG A 86 25.12 34.56 -48.61
CA ARG A 86 24.39 34.18 -49.83
C ARG A 86 22.89 34.39 -49.68
N TYR A 87 22.32 34.00 -48.55
CA TYR A 87 20.87 33.86 -48.39
C TYR A 87 20.22 34.90 -47.47
N CYS A 88 20.94 35.42 -46.47
CA CYS A 88 20.36 36.28 -45.43
C CYS A 88 20.75 37.75 -45.57
N ILE A 89 22.05 38.03 -45.77
CA ILE A 89 22.61 39.39 -45.67
C ILE A 89 22.17 40.30 -46.81
N ARG A 90 21.80 39.75 -47.97
CA ARG A 90 21.24 40.56 -49.08
C ARG A 90 20.00 41.38 -48.67
N CYS A 91 19.25 40.90 -47.69
CA CYS A 91 18.07 41.56 -47.14
C CYS A 91 18.29 42.16 -45.74
N HIS A 92 19.06 41.47 -44.90
CA HIS A 92 19.35 41.84 -43.52
C HIS A 92 20.76 42.43 -43.40
N ASN A 93 20.94 43.65 -43.90
CA ASN A 93 22.18 44.42 -43.83
C ASN A 93 21.92 45.86 -43.36
N GLU A 94 22.96 46.63 -43.02
CA GLU A 94 22.81 48.01 -42.55
C GLU A 94 22.06 48.93 -43.53
N ARG A 95 22.16 48.68 -44.85
CA ARG A 95 21.54 49.54 -45.87
C ARG A 95 20.04 49.27 -46.03
N ARG A 96 19.65 47.99 -46.09
CA ARG A 96 18.27 47.58 -46.37
C ARG A 96 17.47 47.34 -45.09
N LEU A 97 18.15 46.90 -44.04
CA LEU A 97 17.67 46.76 -42.67
C LEU A 97 16.27 46.11 -42.58
N THR A 98 16.05 45.05 -43.37
CA THR A 98 14.75 44.40 -43.42
C THR A 98 14.39 43.87 -42.04
N ALA A 99 13.20 44.20 -41.55
CA ALA A 99 12.72 43.86 -40.21
C ALA A 99 13.64 44.33 -39.05
N GLY A 100 14.44 45.39 -39.26
CA GLY A 100 15.30 45.96 -38.21
C GLY A 100 16.55 45.12 -37.90
N LEU A 101 16.91 44.15 -38.75
CA LEU A 101 18.03 43.25 -38.54
C LEU A 101 19.15 43.50 -39.57
N ALA A 102 20.36 43.72 -39.08
CA ALA A 102 21.60 43.83 -39.86
C ALA A 102 22.55 42.72 -39.43
N LEU A 103 22.74 41.70 -40.27
CA LEU A 103 23.58 40.53 -40.01
C LEU A 103 25.01 40.72 -40.52
N ASP A 104 25.25 41.72 -41.37
CA ASP A 104 26.57 42.06 -41.90
C ASP A 104 27.54 42.59 -40.85
N VAL A 105 27.01 43.20 -39.79
CA VAL A 105 27.80 43.78 -38.67
C VAL A 105 27.83 42.91 -37.42
N LEU A 106 27.05 41.82 -37.37
CA LEU A 106 27.12 40.91 -36.22
C LEU A 106 28.36 40.04 -36.34
N ASP A 107 29.04 39.87 -35.21
CA ASP A 107 30.15 38.94 -35.10
C ASP A 107 29.62 37.51 -35.04
N ILE A 108 30.10 36.67 -35.94
CA ILE A 108 29.75 35.25 -35.96
C ILE A 108 30.71 34.44 -35.07
N GLU A 109 31.89 34.98 -34.76
CA GLU A 109 32.85 34.34 -33.85
C GLU A 109 32.51 34.59 -32.37
N ASP A 110 31.69 35.60 -32.08
CA ASP A 110 31.13 35.88 -30.75
C ASP A 110 29.61 36.10 -30.83
N LEU A 111 28.85 35.00 -30.75
CA LEU A 111 27.39 35.07 -30.72
C LEU A 111 26.84 35.61 -29.39
N SER A 112 27.64 35.60 -28.31
CA SER A 112 27.19 35.91 -26.95
C SER A 112 26.79 37.38 -26.79
N ALA A 113 27.48 38.28 -27.50
CA ALA A 113 27.24 39.72 -27.45
C ALA A 113 25.83 40.12 -27.91
N GLU A 114 25.22 39.32 -28.80
CA GLU A 114 23.94 39.62 -29.46
C GLU A 114 23.04 38.37 -29.53
N ALA A 115 23.08 37.53 -28.48
CA ALA A 115 22.41 36.22 -28.43
C ALA A 115 20.91 36.29 -28.80
N ASP A 116 20.18 37.29 -28.30
CA ASP A 116 18.76 37.51 -28.61
C ASP A 116 18.47 37.64 -30.12
N LYS A 117 19.41 38.19 -30.90
CA LYS A 117 19.28 38.34 -32.35
C LYS A 117 19.57 37.01 -33.04
N TRP A 118 20.61 36.31 -32.61
CA TRP A 118 20.99 35.01 -33.14
C TRP A 118 19.95 33.93 -32.86
N GLU A 119 19.33 33.90 -31.68
CA GLU A 119 18.20 33.00 -31.38
C GLU A 119 17.00 33.22 -32.31
N LYS A 120 16.75 34.47 -32.71
CA LYS A 120 15.70 34.78 -33.71
C LYS A 120 16.09 34.23 -35.07
N VAL A 121 17.36 34.32 -35.48
CA VAL A 121 17.87 33.73 -36.72
C VAL A 121 17.70 32.22 -36.71
N VAL A 122 18.16 31.55 -35.65
CA VAL A 122 17.98 30.10 -35.43
C VAL A 122 16.52 29.70 -35.60
N ARG A 123 15.60 30.40 -34.93
CA ARG A 123 14.16 30.14 -35.05
C ARG A 123 13.66 30.27 -36.49
N LYS A 124 14.17 31.22 -37.27
CA LYS A 124 13.80 31.40 -38.69
C LYS A 124 14.39 30.32 -39.59
N LEU A 125 15.59 29.83 -39.30
CA LEU A 125 16.22 28.72 -39.99
C LEU A 125 15.48 27.40 -39.70
N ARG A 126 15.26 27.06 -38.41
CA ARG A 126 14.53 25.85 -37.99
C ARG A 126 13.08 25.78 -38.48
N THR A 127 12.41 26.93 -38.59
CA THR A 127 11.05 26.98 -39.15
C THR A 127 11.02 27.04 -40.68
N GLY A 128 12.17 27.19 -41.34
CA GLY A 128 12.23 27.42 -42.78
C GLY A 128 11.34 28.58 -43.21
N THR A 129 11.26 29.67 -42.43
CA THR A 129 10.45 30.84 -42.79
C THR A 129 11.26 31.93 -43.48
N MET A 130 12.60 31.85 -43.39
CA MET A 130 13.54 32.69 -44.12
C MET A 130 14.54 31.81 -44.90
N PRO A 131 14.98 32.21 -46.10
CA PRO A 131 14.47 33.33 -46.90
C PRO A 131 13.02 33.11 -47.39
N PRO A 132 12.24 34.17 -47.69
CA PRO A 132 10.85 34.05 -48.15
C PRO A 132 10.74 33.37 -49.53
N GLY A 133 9.56 32.87 -49.88
CA GLY A 133 9.35 32.00 -51.05
C GLY A 133 9.66 32.58 -52.44
N ASN A 134 10.02 33.86 -52.56
CA ASN A 134 10.33 34.52 -53.83
C ASN A 134 11.84 34.76 -54.06
N VAL A 135 12.70 34.25 -53.18
CA VAL A 135 14.17 34.34 -53.30
C VAL A 135 14.80 32.96 -53.21
N ALA A 136 16.06 32.84 -53.64
CA ALA A 136 16.83 31.61 -53.51
C ALA A 136 16.90 31.19 -52.04
N ARG A 137 16.76 29.89 -51.77
CA ARG A 137 16.76 29.32 -50.43
C ARG A 137 17.90 28.32 -50.29
N PRO A 138 18.50 28.19 -49.11
CA PRO A 138 19.38 27.07 -48.80
C PRO A 138 18.66 25.74 -49.03
N ASP A 139 19.43 24.70 -49.32
CA ASP A 139 18.87 23.35 -49.28
C ASP A 139 18.64 22.89 -47.82
N PRO A 140 17.91 21.80 -47.58
CA PRO A 140 17.64 21.34 -46.22
C PRO A 140 18.89 21.04 -45.39
N ALA A 141 19.98 20.59 -46.02
CA ALA A 141 21.23 20.28 -45.31
C ALA A 141 21.92 21.56 -44.85
N ASP A 142 21.97 22.59 -45.69
CA ASP A 142 22.50 23.92 -45.34
C ASP A 142 21.69 24.58 -44.20
N TYR A 143 20.36 24.41 -44.23
CA TYR A 143 19.49 24.87 -43.15
C TYR A 143 19.84 24.22 -41.81
N ASP A 144 19.93 22.89 -41.79
CA ASP A 144 20.25 22.14 -40.59
C ASP A 144 21.67 22.39 -40.10
N LEU A 145 22.63 22.52 -41.02
CA LEU A 145 24.02 22.87 -40.70
C LEU A 145 24.11 24.21 -39.98
N ALA A 146 23.59 25.28 -40.61
CA ALA A 146 23.65 26.62 -40.04
C ALA A 146 22.87 26.74 -38.72
N ALA A 147 21.69 26.12 -38.63
CA ALA A 147 20.89 26.16 -37.41
C ALA A 147 21.55 25.39 -36.26
N THR A 148 22.07 24.19 -36.52
CA THR A 148 22.72 23.35 -35.51
C THR A 148 24.01 23.99 -35.00
N TRP A 149 24.81 24.59 -35.89
CA TRP A 149 26.01 25.29 -35.49
C TRP A 149 25.72 26.52 -34.63
N LEU A 150 24.78 27.38 -35.05
CA LEU A 150 24.38 28.57 -34.28
C LEU A 150 23.80 28.19 -32.90
N GLU A 151 22.99 27.13 -32.82
CA GLU A 151 22.47 26.60 -31.56
C GLU A 151 23.61 26.11 -30.64
N ALA A 152 24.54 25.32 -31.18
CA ALA A 152 25.66 24.80 -30.40
C ALA A 152 26.55 25.92 -29.84
N GLU A 153 26.88 26.94 -30.64
CA GLU A 153 27.69 28.07 -30.19
C GLU A 153 26.95 28.95 -29.17
N LEU A 154 25.64 29.19 -29.35
CA LEU A 154 24.82 29.89 -28.36
C LEU A 154 24.73 29.12 -27.04
N ASP A 155 24.56 27.79 -27.10
CA ASP A 155 24.53 26.93 -25.92
C ASP A 155 25.88 26.91 -25.20
N GLN A 156 27.00 26.85 -25.93
CA GLN A 156 28.34 26.95 -25.35
C GLN A 156 28.57 28.30 -24.67
N ALA A 157 28.17 29.39 -25.32
CA ALA A 157 28.24 30.74 -24.74
C ALA A 157 27.38 30.85 -23.48
N ALA A 158 26.16 30.29 -23.50
CA ALA A 158 25.27 30.27 -22.35
C ALA A 158 25.87 29.44 -21.20
N LEU A 159 26.44 28.27 -21.46
CA LEU A 159 27.11 27.44 -20.44
C LEU A 159 28.32 28.16 -19.82
N ALA A 160 29.11 28.86 -20.63
CA ALA A 160 30.26 29.64 -20.16
C ALA A 160 29.87 30.82 -19.25
N ALA A 161 28.63 31.32 -19.38
CA ALA A 161 28.11 32.40 -18.54
C ALA A 161 27.64 31.95 -17.14
N GLU A 162 27.74 30.64 -16.81
CA GLU A 162 27.30 30.04 -15.54
C GLU A 162 25.90 30.51 -15.09
N PRO A 163 24.85 30.32 -15.91
CA PRO A 163 23.51 30.79 -15.59
C PRO A 163 23.03 30.09 -14.31
N ASN A 164 22.51 30.87 -13.37
CA ASN A 164 21.85 30.35 -12.18
C ASN A 164 20.42 29.93 -12.57
N PRO A 165 20.10 28.63 -12.67
CA PRO A 165 18.77 28.17 -13.08
C PRO A 165 17.67 28.46 -12.03
N GLY A 166 18.03 29.08 -10.90
CA GLY A 166 17.14 29.33 -9.78
C GLY A 166 16.94 28.08 -8.93
N THR A 167 16.02 28.16 -7.97
CA THR A 167 15.58 27.00 -7.18
C THR A 167 14.71 26.11 -8.06
N THR A 168 15.18 24.92 -8.39
CA THR A 168 14.37 23.89 -9.05
C THR A 168 13.15 23.56 -8.20
N ASN A 169 12.04 23.22 -8.83
CA ASN A 169 10.81 22.80 -8.14
C ASN A 169 11.11 21.72 -7.07
N PRO A 170 10.43 21.75 -5.92
CA PRO A 170 10.50 20.70 -4.92
C PRO A 170 10.28 19.31 -5.53
N VAL A 171 11.09 18.34 -5.10
CA VAL A 171 10.95 16.95 -5.54
C VAL A 171 9.66 16.40 -4.95
N HIS A 172 8.73 16.00 -5.84
CA HIS A 172 7.48 15.36 -5.44
C HIS A 172 7.76 13.97 -4.85
N ARG A 173 7.64 13.83 -3.53
CA ARG A 173 7.54 12.50 -2.90
C ARG A 173 6.15 11.92 -3.18
N LEU A 174 6.05 10.59 -3.29
CA LEU A 174 4.75 9.94 -3.35
C LEU A 174 3.98 10.19 -2.06
N ASN A 175 2.74 10.67 -2.18
CA ASN A 175 1.81 10.72 -1.06
C ASN A 175 1.36 9.30 -0.69
N ARG A 176 0.62 9.12 0.42
CA ARG A 176 0.22 7.78 0.91
C ARG A 176 -0.60 7.00 -0.10
N LEU A 177 -1.47 7.67 -0.84
CA LEU A 177 -2.33 7.05 -1.85
C LEU A 177 -1.49 6.60 -3.05
N GLU A 178 -0.64 7.47 -3.57
CA GLU A 178 0.29 7.20 -4.65
C GLU A 178 1.25 6.06 -4.28
N TYR A 179 1.81 6.09 -3.07
CA TYR A 179 2.70 5.05 -2.57
C TYR A 179 1.99 3.70 -2.42
N ASN A 180 0.75 3.69 -1.90
CA ASN A 180 -0.08 2.50 -1.81
C ASN A 180 -0.35 1.89 -3.20
N ASN A 181 -0.73 2.73 -4.16
CA ASN A 181 -1.01 2.29 -5.52
C ASN A 181 0.26 1.81 -6.23
N ALA A 182 1.38 2.50 -6.07
CA ALA A 182 2.67 2.11 -6.63
C ALA A 182 3.12 0.75 -6.09
N ILE A 183 2.94 0.47 -4.78
CA ILE A 183 3.24 -0.85 -4.21
C ILE A 183 2.37 -1.93 -4.83
N ASN A 184 1.06 -1.71 -4.88
CA ASN A 184 0.12 -2.70 -5.38
C ASN A 184 0.35 -3.01 -6.87
N ASP A 185 0.65 -1.98 -7.66
CA ASP A 185 0.93 -2.11 -9.09
C ASP A 185 2.30 -2.78 -9.37
N LEU A 186 3.38 -2.27 -8.75
CA LEU A 186 4.74 -2.79 -8.98
C LEU A 186 4.94 -4.22 -8.47
N LEU A 187 4.27 -4.58 -7.37
CA LEU A 187 4.45 -5.89 -6.72
C LEU A 187 3.27 -6.83 -6.93
N ALA A 188 2.27 -6.43 -7.72
CA ALA A 188 1.02 -7.18 -7.91
C ALA A 188 0.38 -7.62 -6.58
N LEU A 189 0.34 -6.71 -5.62
CA LEU A 189 -0.25 -6.93 -4.30
C LEU A 189 -1.64 -6.26 -4.21
N GLU A 190 -2.43 -6.73 -3.24
CA GLU A 190 -3.69 -6.10 -2.84
C GLU A 190 -3.63 -5.82 -1.34
N VAL A 191 -2.92 -4.76 -0.96
CA VAL A 191 -2.73 -4.33 0.43
C VAL A 191 -3.10 -2.86 0.60
N ASP A 192 -3.63 -2.52 1.79
CA ASP A 192 -3.78 -1.14 2.23
C ASP A 192 -2.67 -0.80 3.21
N VAL A 193 -1.70 -0.01 2.76
CA VAL A 193 -0.60 0.50 3.60
C VAL A 193 -0.79 1.95 4.01
N MET A 194 -1.88 2.61 3.58
CA MET A 194 -2.11 4.02 3.86
C MET A 194 -2.11 4.24 5.37
N SER A 195 -2.88 3.44 6.11
CA SER A 195 -2.98 3.49 7.58
C SER A 195 -1.64 3.31 8.31
N LEU A 196 -0.63 2.73 7.64
CA LEU A 196 0.70 2.50 8.19
C LEU A 196 1.65 3.69 7.98
N LEU A 197 1.26 4.70 7.22
CA LEU A 197 2.07 5.88 6.94
C LEU A 197 1.51 7.11 7.68
N PRO A 198 2.36 8.10 8.04
CA PRO A 198 1.89 9.38 8.55
C PRO A 198 1.00 10.07 7.51
N GLY A 199 0.06 10.90 7.95
CA GLY A 199 -0.78 11.73 7.07
C GLY A 199 0.05 12.70 6.23
N ASP A 200 -0.36 12.93 5.00
CA ASP A 200 0.29 13.90 4.10
C ASP A 200 -0.14 15.34 4.42
N GLU A 201 0.77 16.27 4.19
CA GLU A 201 0.48 17.70 4.30
C GLU A 201 -0.34 18.20 3.10
N THR A 202 -1.30 19.09 3.36
CA THR A 202 -2.08 19.79 2.33
C THR A 202 -1.70 21.26 2.31
N ALA A 203 -1.45 21.83 1.13
CA ALA A 203 -1.29 23.28 0.99
C ALA A 203 -2.64 23.97 1.24
N ASP A 204 -2.77 24.79 2.30
CA ASP A 204 -3.94 25.63 2.59
C ASP A 204 -5.31 24.90 2.55
N GLY A 205 -5.36 23.64 2.96
CA GLY A 205 -6.58 22.81 2.93
C GLY A 205 -7.00 22.33 1.53
N SER A 206 -6.08 22.43 0.56
CA SER A 206 -6.22 21.92 -0.80
C SER A 206 -5.82 20.42 -0.88
N PHE A 207 -5.46 19.95 -2.08
CA PHE A 207 -5.04 18.58 -2.35
C PHE A 207 -3.73 18.18 -1.63
N ASP A 208 -3.51 16.88 -1.53
CA ASP A 208 -2.38 16.22 -0.85
C ASP A 208 -1.30 15.75 -1.83
N ASN A 209 -1.23 16.33 -3.02
CA ASN A 209 -0.28 15.98 -4.08
C ASN A 209 0.58 17.17 -4.57
N PHE A 210 0.66 18.24 -3.78
CA PHE A 210 1.55 19.36 -4.09
C PHE A 210 2.96 19.09 -3.56
N ALA A 211 3.93 19.00 -4.48
CA ALA A 211 5.32 18.73 -4.16
C ALA A 211 5.89 19.68 -3.07
N ASP A 212 5.50 20.96 -3.12
CA ASP A 212 5.96 22.00 -2.19
C ASP A 212 5.43 21.82 -0.76
N ALA A 213 4.31 21.12 -0.59
CA ALA A 213 3.73 20.84 0.72
C ALA A 213 4.24 19.53 1.32
N LEU A 214 4.60 18.55 0.48
CA LEU A 214 4.94 17.20 0.88
C LEU A 214 6.36 17.09 1.44
N SER A 215 6.53 17.43 2.72
CA SER A 215 7.82 17.38 3.38
C SER A 215 8.21 15.95 3.76
N ILE A 216 9.52 15.66 3.80
CA ILE A 216 10.04 14.39 4.33
C ILE A 216 10.57 14.62 5.74
N THR A 217 9.90 14.03 6.72
CA THR A 217 10.36 14.00 8.11
C THR A 217 11.06 12.69 8.45
N THR A 218 11.81 12.65 9.55
CA THR A 218 12.44 11.40 10.05
C THR A 218 11.42 10.30 10.29
N THR A 219 10.25 10.64 10.83
CA THR A 219 9.14 9.73 11.04
C THR A 219 8.64 9.12 9.73
N HIS A 220 8.56 9.90 8.64
CA HIS A 220 8.21 9.36 7.32
C HIS A 220 9.20 8.30 6.87
N MET A 221 10.50 8.56 7.00
CA MET A 221 11.55 7.60 6.60
C MET A 221 11.49 6.31 7.41
N GLU A 222 11.30 6.39 8.72
CA GLU A 222 11.14 5.22 9.59
C GLU A 222 9.92 4.38 9.21
N ARG A 223 8.78 5.04 8.94
CA ARG A 223 7.55 4.37 8.52
C ARG A 223 7.69 3.76 7.12
N TYR A 224 8.30 4.45 6.16
CA TYR A 224 8.59 3.88 4.84
C TYR A 224 9.46 2.63 4.94
N MET A 225 10.54 2.65 5.74
CA MET A 225 11.39 1.48 5.95
C MET A 225 10.65 0.32 6.64
N SER A 226 9.77 0.63 7.59
CA SER A 226 8.94 -0.38 8.27
C SER A 226 7.93 -1.02 7.31
N VAL A 227 7.21 -0.19 6.54
CA VAL A 227 6.24 -0.64 5.54
C VAL A 227 6.93 -1.41 4.42
N ALA A 228 8.06 -0.91 3.90
CA ALA A 228 8.85 -1.61 2.89
C ALA A 228 9.28 -3.01 3.35
N ARG A 229 9.68 -3.16 4.62
CA ARG A 229 9.99 -4.49 5.18
C ARG A 229 8.77 -5.40 5.22
N GLN A 230 7.60 -4.89 5.60
CA GLN A 230 6.35 -5.66 5.63
C GLN A 230 5.92 -6.07 4.22
N VAL A 231 5.91 -5.12 3.29
CA VAL A 231 5.53 -5.31 1.88
C VAL A 231 6.49 -6.26 1.17
N THR A 232 7.80 -6.12 1.37
CA THR A 232 8.80 -7.01 0.75
C THR A 232 8.61 -8.45 1.22
N ARG A 233 8.26 -8.67 2.50
CA ARG A 233 7.97 -10.03 3.00
C ARG A 233 6.74 -10.63 2.34
N LEU A 234 5.68 -9.84 2.15
CA LEU A 234 4.49 -10.26 1.43
C LEU A 234 4.81 -10.59 -0.03
N ALA A 235 5.49 -9.68 -0.73
CA ALA A 235 5.87 -9.84 -2.13
C ALA A 235 6.79 -11.06 -2.36
N THR A 236 7.65 -11.40 -1.38
CA THR A 236 8.55 -12.56 -1.45
C THR A 236 7.98 -13.84 -0.83
N GLY A 237 6.78 -13.78 -0.24
CA GLY A 237 6.16 -14.93 0.44
C GLY A 237 6.92 -15.42 1.67
N LEU A 238 7.64 -14.52 2.37
CA LEU A 238 8.38 -14.89 3.58
C LEU A 238 7.42 -15.06 4.78
N PRO A 239 7.40 -16.24 5.43
CA PRO A 239 6.48 -16.51 6.55
C PRO A 239 6.72 -15.54 7.70
N PRO A 240 5.67 -15.03 8.37
CA PRO A 240 5.84 -14.14 9.50
C PRO A 240 6.65 -14.83 10.61
N ALA A 241 7.49 -14.06 11.33
CA ALA A 241 8.35 -14.62 12.37
C ALA A 241 7.56 -15.22 13.55
N THR A 242 6.35 -14.72 13.76
CA THR A 242 5.38 -15.19 14.76
C THR A 242 4.00 -15.28 14.11
N PRO A 243 3.12 -16.19 14.57
CA PRO A 243 1.73 -16.18 14.14
C PRO A 243 1.10 -14.80 14.39
N GLY A 244 0.55 -14.20 13.33
CA GLY A 244 -0.26 -12.98 13.44
C GLY A 244 -1.70 -13.33 13.76
N VAL A 245 -2.42 -12.39 14.38
CA VAL A 245 -3.86 -12.47 14.58
C VAL A 245 -4.47 -11.20 14.01
N GLU A 246 -5.52 -11.37 13.21
CA GLU A 246 -6.32 -10.27 12.68
C GLU A 246 -7.78 -10.49 13.07
N THR A 247 -8.42 -9.44 13.58
CA THR A 247 -9.78 -9.51 14.11
C THR A 247 -10.69 -8.59 13.32
N PHE A 248 -11.74 -9.16 12.74
CA PHE A 248 -12.77 -8.42 12.01
C PHE A 248 -14.02 -8.30 12.86
N VAL A 249 -14.38 -7.06 13.20
CA VAL A 249 -15.49 -6.78 14.11
C VAL A 249 -16.68 -6.23 13.32
N ILE A 250 -17.86 -6.78 13.58
CA ILE A 250 -19.11 -6.21 13.05
C ILE A 250 -19.61 -5.13 14.02
N PRO A 251 -19.79 -3.87 13.57
CA PRO A 251 -20.29 -2.80 14.42
C PRO A 251 -21.67 -3.10 15.03
N LEU A 252 -21.86 -2.69 16.30
CA LEU A 252 -23.06 -3.01 17.10
C LEU A 252 -24.38 -2.48 16.52
N HIS A 253 -24.33 -1.45 15.67
CA HIS A 253 -25.49 -0.78 15.09
C HIS A 253 -25.88 -1.33 13.71
N ILE A 254 -25.12 -2.29 13.17
CA ILE A 254 -25.47 -2.96 11.92
C ILE A 254 -26.59 -3.97 12.16
N VAL A 255 -27.68 -3.83 11.40
CA VAL A 255 -28.81 -4.76 11.44
C VAL A 255 -28.51 -5.98 10.56
N GLN A 256 -28.34 -7.14 11.19
CA GLN A 256 -27.94 -8.39 10.53
C GLN A 256 -29.13 -9.32 10.15
N ASN A 257 -30.30 -8.75 9.85
CA ASN A 257 -31.50 -9.54 9.51
C ASN A 257 -31.61 -9.93 8.03
N GLN A 258 -30.69 -9.45 7.17
CA GLN A 258 -30.63 -9.73 5.74
C GLN A 258 -29.19 -10.05 5.30
N ARG A 259 -28.98 -10.34 4.01
CA ARG A 259 -27.66 -10.47 3.38
C ARG A 259 -26.89 -9.16 3.51
N GLN A 260 -25.65 -9.21 4.00
CA GLN A 260 -24.86 -8.02 4.36
C GLN A 260 -23.88 -7.55 3.27
N SER A 261 -23.54 -8.40 2.30
CA SER A 261 -22.56 -8.09 1.26
C SER A 261 -22.85 -8.89 0.00
N GLU A 262 -22.40 -8.37 -1.15
CA GLU A 262 -22.44 -9.10 -2.41
C GLU A 262 -21.52 -10.34 -2.41
N ASP A 263 -20.47 -10.31 -1.61
CA ASP A 263 -19.54 -11.44 -1.43
C ASP A 263 -20.16 -12.59 -0.59
N LEU A 264 -21.37 -12.41 -0.04
CA LEU A 264 -22.11 -13.45 0.68
C LEU A 264 -23.13 -14.18 -0.22
N PRO A 265 -23.41 -15.47 0.00
CA PRO A 265 -24.44 -16.20 -0.75
C PRO A 265 -25.85 -15.59 -0.64
N PHE A 266 -26.70 -15.75 -1.67
CA PHE A 266 -28.09 -15.28 -1.64
C PHE A 266 -28.93 -15.89 -0.49
N GLY A 267 -28.61 -17.12 -0.11
CA GLY A 267 -29.24 -17.82 1.00
C GLY A 267 -28.70 -17.43 2.38
N SER A 268 -27.94 -16.33 2.49
CA SER A 268 -27.34 -15.90 3.76
C SER A 268 -28.15 -14.82 4.47
N ARG A 269 -27.95 -14.73 5.78
CA ARG A 269 -28.46 -13.70 6.67
C ARG A 269 -27.36 -13.33 7.67
N GLY A 270 -27.12 -12.04 7.86
CA GLY A 270 -26.10 -11.55 8.78
C GLY A 270 -24.69 -12.01 8.41
N GLY A 271 -23.78 -11.92 9.38
CA GLY A 271 -22.39 -12.28 9.23
C GLY A 271 -21.55 -11.23 8.52
N ILE A 272 -20.39 -11.66 8.00
CA ILE A 272 -19.37 -10.81 7.38
C ILE A 272 -18.68 -11.57 6.25
N ALA A 273 -18.32 -10.85 5.19
CA ALA A 273 -17.36 -11.29 4.18
C ALA A 273 -16.15 -10.38 4.24
N VAL A 274 -14.97 -10.97 4.33
CA VAL A 274 -13.70 -10.29 4.52
C VAL A 274 -12.76 -10.70 3.40
N ARG A 275 -12.26 -9.70 2.67
CA ARG A 275 -11.15 -9.89 1.74
C ARG A 275 -9.87 -9.84 2.57
N HIS A 276 -9.20 -10.97 2.69
CA HIS A 276 -7.98 -11.10 3.49
C HIS A 276 -6.83 -11.59 2.61
N HIS A 277 -5.67 -10.96 2.77
CA HIS A 277 -4.45 -11.35 2.08
C HIS A 277 -3.67 -12.34 2.95
N PHE A 278 -3.67 -13.62 2.57
CA PHE A 278 -2.93 -14.65 3.28
C PHE A 278 -1.43 -14.52 2.95
N PRO A 279 -0.54 -14.25 3.93
CA PRO A 279 0.86 -13.91 3.65
C PRO A 279 1.69 -15.07 3.10
N THR A 280 1.32 -16.32 3.40
CA THR A 280 2.08 -17.51 3.03
C THR A 280 1.20 -18.73 2.86
N ASP A 281 1.69 -19.71 2.11
CA ASP A 281 1.12 -21.05 2.13
C ASP A 281 1.28 -21.65 3.53
N GLY A 282 0.17 -21.92 4.22
CA GLY A 282 0.24 -22.31 5.61
C GLY A 282 -1.06 -22.83 6.21
N GLN A 283 -0.97 -23.22 7.48
CA GLN A 283 -2.12 -23.60 8.30
C GLN A 283 -2.65 -22.36 9.01
N TYR A 284 -3.92 -22.07 8.82
CA TYR A 284 -4.61 -20.94 9.43
C TYR A 284 -5.71 -21.45 10.35
N LEU A 285 -5.95 -20.72 11.44
CA LEU A 285 -7.03 -20.98 12.38
C LEU A 285 -8.03 -19.83 12.28
N ILE A 286 -9.23 -20.14 11.80
CA ILE A 286 -10.34 -19.19 11.78
C ILE A 286 -11.16 -19.43 13.05
N LYS A 287 -11.37 -18.40 13.85
CA LYS A 287 -12.24 -18.42 15.03
C LYS A 287 -13.41 -17.47 14.82
N ILE A 288 -14.61 -17.92 15.16
CA ILE A 288 -15.82 -17.12 15.06
C ILE A 288 -16.31 -16.83 16.47
N HIS A 289 -16.34 -15.54 16.83
CA HIS A 289 -16.91 -15.10 18.09
C HIS A 289 -18.30 -14.52 17.84
N LEU A 290 -19.26 -15.03 18.61
CA LEU A 290 -20.65 -14.57 18.53
C LEU A 290 -20.88 -13.40 19.46
N ARG A 291 -21.84 -12.55 19.09
CA ARG A 291 -22.17 -11.35 19.84
C ARG A 291 -22.72 -11.72 21.22
N ARG A 292 -22.19 -11.04 22.23
CA ARG A 292 -22.66 -11.09 23.62
C ARG A 292 -23.25 -9.74 24.03
N GLN A 293 -24.16 -9.76 24.99
CA GLN A 293 -24.66 -8.55 25.64
C GLN A 293 -23.68 -8.03 26.71
N TYR A 294 -24.03 -6.94 27.40
CA TYR A 294 -23.16 -6.31 28.41
C TYR A 294 -22.85 -7.19 29.63
N GLN A 295 -23.60 -8.27 29.85
CA GLN A 295 -23.36 -9.28 30.89
C GLN A 295 -22.77 -10.58 30.32
N ASP A 296 -22.12 -10.50 29.15
CA ASP A 296 -21.44 -11.60 28.46
C ASP A 296 -22.32 -12.78 27.99
N TYR A 297 -23.65 -12.72 28.09
CA TYR A 297 -24.51 -13.75 27.51
C TYR A 297 -24.58 -13.63 25.99
N LEU A 298 -24.40 -14.76 25.31
CA LEU A 298 -24.62 -14.92 23.88
C LEU A 298 -26.04 -14.49 23.47
N MET A 299 -26.13 -13.78 22.36
CA MET A 299 -27.43 -13.31 21.86
C MET A 299 -28.07 -14.35 20.95
N GLY A 300 -29.37 -14.57 21.12
CA GLY A 300 -30.21 -15.29 20.15
C GLY A 300 -30.05 -16.81 20.10
N MET A 301 -29.62 -17.43 21.19
CA MET A 301 -29.38 -18.88 21.31
C MET A 301 -30.61 -19.74 21.55
N GLY A 302 -31.81 -19.15 21.57
CA GLY A 302 -33.05 -19.87 21.88
C GLY A 302 -33.44 -20.97 20.88
N TRP A 303 -32.89 -20.94 19.65
CA TRP A 303 -33.19 -21.89 18.58
C TRP A 303 -31.89 -22.34 17.91
N PRO A 304 -31.83 -23.58 17.39
CA PRO A 304 -30.69 -24.03 16.62
C PRO A 304 -30.59 -23.20 15.34
N GLN A 305 -29.40 -22.65 15.08
CA GLN A 305 -29.09 -21.84 13.91
C GLN A 305 -27.93 -22.48 13.16
N GLN A 306 -27.99 -22.46 11.84
CA GLN A 306 -26.89 -22.93 10.98
C GLN A 306 -26.00 -21.75 10.58
N LEU A 307 -24.69 -21.92 10.75
CA LEU A 307 -23.66 -20.94 10.46
C LEU A 307 -22.66 -21.53 9.46
N ASP A 308 -22.58 -20.94 8.27
CA ASP A 308 -21.67 -21.36 7.20
C ASP A 308 -20.35 -20.58 7.31
N LEU A 309 -19.22 -21.29 7.33
CA LEU A 309 -17.89 -20.76 7.06
C LEU A 309 -17.47 -21.15 5.64
N ARG A 310 -17.08 -20.16 4.83
CA ARG A 310 -16.68 -20.34 3.44
C ARG A 310 -15.37 -19.63 3.13
N LEU A 311 -14.65 -20.16 2.15
CA LEU A 311 -13.48 -19.55 1.53
C LEU A 311 -13.70 -19.48 0.02
N ASP A 312 -13.60 -18.29 -0.56
CA ASP A 312 -13.86 -18.01 -1.98
C ASP A 312 -15.21 -18.56 -2.45
N GLY A 313 -16.24 -18.46 -1.60
CA GLY A 313 -17.59 -18.94 -1.86
C GLY A 313 -17.80 -20.45 -1.64
N VAL A 314 -16.74 -21.25 -1.51
CA VAL A 314 -16.81 -22.69 -1.24
C VAL A 314 -17.11 -22.94 0.22
N LEU A 315 -18.15 -23.74 0.52
CA LEU A 315 -18.50 -24.12 1.88
C LEU A 315 -17.42 -25.04 2.47
N LEU A 316 -16.81 -24.61 3.56
CA LEU A 316 -15.80 -25.38 4.29
C LEU A 316 -16.44 -26.18 5.41
N GLU A 317 -17.22 -25.50 6.25
CA GLU A 317 -17.88 -26.09 7.40
C GLU A 317 -19.20 -25.39 7.70
N ARG A 318 -20.15 -26.16 8.20
CA ARG A 318 -21.44 -25.68 8.70
C ARG A 318 -21.56 -26.03 10.17
N PHE A 319 -21.58 -25.01 11.02
CA PHE A 319 -21.77 -25.15 12.45
C PHE A 319 -23.25 -25.05 12.81
N THR A 320 -23.66 -25.79 13.84
CA THR A 320 -24.92 -25.54 14.52
C THR A 320 -24.63 -24.80 15.83
N VAL A 321 -25.34 -23.70 16.06
CA VAL A 321 -25.21 -22.87 17.27
C VAL A 321 -26.57 -22.59 17.87
N GLY A 322 -26.64 -22.59 19.20
CA GLY A 322 -27.90 -22.45 19.91
C GLY A 322 -28.81 -23.66 19.73
N GLY A 323 -30.03 -23.54 20.23
CA GLY A 323 -30.91 -24.69 20.43
C GLY A 323 -30.57 -25.40 21.74
N GLY A 324 -31.46 -26.29 22.18
CA GLY A 324 -31.38 -26.89 23.52
C GLY A 324 -32.16 -26.12 24.59
N ALA A 325 -33.03 -25.18 24.21
CA ALA A 325 -34.08 -24.72 25.11
C ALA A 325 -34.97 -25.93 25.45
N THR A 326 -34.80 -26.44 26.66
CA THR A 326 -35.74 -27.35 27.32
C THR A 326 -37.15 -26.75 27.33
N ASP A 327 -38.18 -27.55 27.66
CA ASP A 327 -39.58 -27.08 27.76
C ASP A 327 -39.74 -25.86 28.70
N LEU A 328 -38.76 -25.63 29.58
CA LEU A 328 -38.57 -24.40 30.36
C LEU A 328 -37.46 -23.53 29.75
N ARG A 329 -37.71 -22.23 29.66
CA ARG A 329 -36.70 -21.23 29.25
C ARG A 329 -35.65 -21.13 30.36
N PRO A 330 -34.39 -21.57 30.13
CA PRO A 330 -33.37 -21.50 31.16
C PRO A 330 -33.09 -20.04 31.55
N ALA A 331 -32.71 -19.83 32.81
CA ALA A 331 -32.37 -18.51 33.36
C ALA A 331 -30.97 -18.54 33.96
N ALA A 332 -30.36 -17.36 34.11
CA ALA A 332 -29.06 -17.21 34.79
C ALA A 332 -29.11 -17.80 36.20
N ALA A 333 -28.02 -18.37 36.74
CA ALA A 333 -28.00 -19.00 38.06
C ALA A 333 -28.37 -18.01 39.19
N SER A 334 -28.19 -16.71 38.95
CA SER A 334 -28.62 -15.63 39.86
C SER A 334 -30.15 -15.42 39.92
N TYR A 335 -30.92 -16.03 39.02
CA TYR A 335 -32.37 -15.96 39.01
C TYR A 335 -32.98 -16.83 40.11
N ALA A 336 -33.67 -16.19 41.06
CA ALA A 336 -34.26 -16.84 42.22
C ALA A 336 -35.50 -17.71 41.90
N GLY A 337 -35.96 -17.74 40.65
CA GLY A 337 -37.12 -18.50 40.22
C GLY A 337 -38.47 -17.79 40.42
N SER A 338 -39.52 -18.38 39.87
CA SER A 338 -40.92 -17.96 40.07
C SER A 338 -41.53 -18.58 41.33
N GLY A 339 -40.80 -19.47 42.02
CA GLY A 339 -41.31 -20.27 43.13
C GLY A 339 -41.91 -21.62 42.70
N GLU A 340 -41.98 -21.89 41.40
CA GLU A 340 -42.39 -23.19 40.86
C GLU A 340 -41.20 -24.17 40.82
N PRO A 341 -41.42 -25.49 41.02
CA PRO A 341 -40.37 -26.50 40.89
C PRO A 341 -39.68 -26.42 39.51
N GLY A 342 -38.35 -26.31 39.50
CA GLY A 342 -37.57 -26.20 38.26
C GLY A 342 -37.47 -24.79 37.67
N SER A 343 -37.95 -23.75 38.37
CA SER A 343 -37.86 -22.36 37.91
C SER A 343 -36.55 -21.65 38.27
N PHE A 344 -35.66 -22.29 39.04
CA PHE A 344 -34.37 -21.72 39.44
C PHE A 344 -33.42 -21.60 38.26
N GLY A 345 -32.45 -20.69 38.37
CA GLY A 345 -31.39 -20.54 37.37
C GLY A 345 -30.57 -21.81 37.16
N ASP A 346 -30.08 -21.98 35.93
CA ASP A 346 -29.33 -23.15 35.49
C ASP A 346 -27.84 -22.76 35.29
N PRO A 347 -26.92 -23.28 36.13
CA PRO A 347 -25.49 -22.99 36.01
C PRO A 347 -24.86 -23.49 34.70
N GLU A 348 -25.30 -24.63 34.17
CA GLU A 348 -24.75 -25.18 32.93
C GLU A 348 -25.16 -24.31 31.74
N TRP A 349 -26.41 -23.84 31.75
CA TRP A 349 -26.88 -22.87 30.76
C TRP A 349 -26.10 -21.55 30.85
N GLU A 350 -25.85 -21.04 32.05
CA GLU A 350 -25.12 -19.79 32.23
C GLU A 350 -23.66 -19.90 31.74
N GLU A 351 -22.97 -21.00 32.06
CA GLU A 351 -21.62 -21.26 31.58
C GLU A 351 -21.58 -21.40 30.04
N TYR A 352 -22.56 -22.10 29.46
CA TYR A 352 -22.70 -22.19 28.01
C TYR A 352 -22.86 -20.80 27.39
N MET A 353 -23.76 -19.98 27.93
CA MET A 353 -24.07 -18.67 27.37
C MET A 353 -22.94 -17.65 27.53
N GLN A 354 -22.12 -17.74 28.57
CA GLN A 354 -21.02 -16.80 28.80
C GLN A 354 -19.72 -17.23 28.11
N ALA A 355 -19.34 -18.50 28.23
CA ALA A 355 -17.99 -18.95 27.90
C ALA A 355 -17.91 -19.97 26.76
N GLN A 356 -18.83 -20.96 26.72
CA GLN A 356 -18.61 -22.15 25.89
C GLN A 356 -19.38 -22.16 24.56
N GLY A 357 -20.47 -21.39 24.44
CA GLY A 357 -21.43 -21.55 23.33
C GLY A 357 -20.92 -21.16 21.94
N ASP A 358 -19.75 -20.54 21.83
CA ASP A 358 -19.03 -20.30 20.57
C ASP A 358 -17.59 -20.86 20.56
N ALA A 359 -17.19 -21.60 21.60
CA ALA A 359 -15.82 -22.12 21.73
C ALA A 359 -15.48 -23.17 20.67
N HIS A 360 -16.48 -23.90 20.16
CA HIS A 360 -16.33 -24.90 19.10
C HIS A 360 -16.31 -24.29 17.68
N LEU A 361 -16.52 -22.98 17.54
CA LEU A 361 -16.57 -22.31 16.24
C LEU A 361 -15.18 -21.95 15.76
N GLU A 362 -14.34 -22.97 15.57
CA GLU A 362 -13.00 -22.82 15.03
C GLU A 362 -12.70 -23.89 13.98
N LEU A 363 -12.04 -23.47 12.89
CA LEU A 363 -11.60 -24.37 11.83
C LEU A 363 -10.13 -24.12 11.52
N ARG A 364 -9.34 -25.21 11.51
CA ARG A 364 -7.97 -25.22 10.97
C ARG A 364 -7.98 -25.68 9.53
N LEU A 365 -7.36 -24.91 8.66
CA LEU A 365 -7.29 -25.23 7.23
C LEU A 365 -5.96 -24.80 6.59
N ALA A 366 -5.57 -25.54 5.55
CA ALA A 366 -4.47 -25.15 4.68
C ALA A 366 -4.96 -24.10 3.67
N VAL A 367 -4.35 -22.92 3.64
CA VAL A 367 -4.68 -21.86 2.67
C VAL A 367 -3.43 -21.50 1.89
N LYS A 368 -3.61 -21.28 0.58
CA LYS A 368 -2.57 -20.75 -0.30
C LYS A 368 -2.42 -19.24 -0.12
N ALA A 369 -1.20 -18.75 -0.19
CA ALA A 369 -0.90 -17.33 -0.12
C ALA A 369 -1.69 -16.53 -1.16
N GLY A 370 -1.89 -15.24 -0.87
CA GLY A 370 -2.57 -14.30 -1.75
C GLY A 370 -3.95 -13.87 -1.26
N PRO A 371 -4.63 -13.01 -2.05
CA PRO A 371 -5.95 -12.50 -1.72
C PRO A 371 -7.01 -13.59 -1.79
N ARG A 372 -7.85 -13.67 -0.76
CA ARG A 372 -8.95 -14.63 -0.63
C ARG A 372 -10.13 -13.97 0.07
N VAL A 373 -11.32 -14.50 -0.13
CA VAL A 373 -12.52 -14.05 0.57
C VAL A 373 -12.91 -15.08 1.62
N VAL A 374 -12.77 -14.72 2.90
CA VAL A 374 -13.31 -15.49 4.02
C VAL A 374 -14.69 -14.95 4.35
N SER A 375 -15.69 -15.81 4.37
CA SER A 375 -17.05 -15.38 4.71
C SER A 375 -17.68 -16.29 5.75
N VAL A 376 -18.36 -15.65 6.71
CA VAL A 376 -19.11 -16.31 7.78
C VAL A 376 -20.51 -15.73 7.75
N SER A 377 -21.54 -16.57 7.65
CA SER A 377 -22.93 -16.09 7.63
C SER A 377 -23.92 -17.13 8.11
N PHE A 378 -25.04 -16.68 8.68
CA PHE A 378 -26.12 -17.58 9.04
C PHE A 378 -26.90 -17.99 7.79
N VAL A 379 -27.38 -19.22 7.76
CA VAL A 379 -28.29 -19.68 6.73
C VAL A 379 -29.63 -18.98 6.90
N ARG A 380 -30.14 -18.37 5.83
CA ARG A 380 -31.45 -17.74 5.80
C ARG A 380 -32.52 -18.81 5.62
N GLU A 381 -33.31 -19.01 6.66
CA GLU A 381 -34.57 -19.74 6.55
C GLU A 381 -35.64 -18.83 5.94
N GLN A 382 -36.32 -19.31 4.92
CA GLN A 382 -37.41 -18.61 4.23
C GLN A 382 -38.77 -19.29 4.43
N TRP A 383 -38.81 -20.31 5.27
CA TRP A 383 -40.01 -21.06 5.61
C TRP A 383 -40.13 -21.12 7.13
N ASP A 384 -41.35 -21.18 7.62
CA ASP A 384 -41.68 -21.36 9.03
C ASP A 384 -42.68 -22.51 9.11
N PRO A 385 -42.60 -23.42 10.10
CA PRO A 385 -43.60 -24.45 10.28
C PRO A 385 -44.98 -23.83 10.48
N GLU A 386 -46.00 -24.42 9.88
CA GLU A 386 -47.38 -23.96 10.07
C GLU A 386 -47.80 -24.21 11.54
N GLY A 387 -48.14 -23.13 12.26
CA GLY A 387 -48.42 -23.18 13.70
C GLY A 387 -49.02 -21.89 14.24
N LEU A 388 -49.29 -21.83 15.55
CA LEU A 388 -49.76 -20.62 16.22
C LEU A 388 -48.74 -19.48 16.02
N PRO A 389 -49.14 -18.32 15.45
CA PRO A 389 -48.22 -17.20 15.25
C PRO A 389 -47.65 -16.76 16.59
N GLN A 390 -46.37 -17.07 16.83
CA GLN A 390 -45.65 -16.51 17.94
C GLN A 390 -45.24 -15.07 17.57
N PRO A 391 -45.25 -14.12 18.52
CA PRO A 391 -44.71 -12.79 18.26
C PRO A 391 -43.28 -12.93 17.73
N LEU A 392 -42.94 -12.16 16.68
CA LEU A 392 -41.59 -12.09 16.14
C LEU A 392 -40.63 -11.75 17.27
N GLN A 393 -39.97 -12.77 17.83
CA GLN A 393 -38.91 -12.55 18.80
C GLN A 393 -37.76 -11.94 18.00
N ARG A 394 -37.59 -10.62 18.15
CA ARG A 394 -36.40 -9.91 17.68
C ARG A 394 -35.20 -10.49 18.45
N GLY A 395 -34.61 -11.55 17.90
CA GLY A 395 -33.61 -12.34 18.62
C GLY A 395 -33.09 -13.58 17.90
N ARG A 396 -33.37 -13.80 16.60
CA ARG A 396 -32.56 -14.75 15.83
C ARG A 396 -31.16 -14.15 15.69
N VAL A 397 -30.18 -14.64 16.46
CA VAL A 397 -28.79 -14.16 16.63
C VAL A 397 -28.49 -12.87 15.84
N LEU A 398 -28.54 -11.73 16.53
CA LEU A 398 -28.11 -10.40 16.03
C LEU A 398 -27.09 -9.83 17.00
#